data_AF-A0A0R3ESS4-F1
#
_entry.id   AF-A0A0R3ESS4-F1
#
_cell.length_a   1.000
_cell.length_b   1.000
_cell.length_c   1.000
_cell.angle_alpha   90.00
_cell.angle_beta   90.00
_cell.angle_gamma   90.00
#
_symmetry.space_group_name_H-M   'P 1'
#
loop_
_entity.id
_entity.type
_entity.pdbx_description
1 polymer ?
#
loop_
_entity_poly.entity_id
_entity_poly.type
_entity_poly.pdbx_seq_one_letter_code
_entity_poly.pdbx_strand_id
1 'polypeptide(L)'
;MSRVQLALNVNDLDASIDFYSKLFGVQPAKRKPGYANFAIDSPPLKLVLLENPGHGGTINHLGVQVESSEQVHAEIGRLTDAGMFTEEEIGTTCCFATQDKVWVTAPDREKWEIYTVLADSETFGTSPELLAEDNDCTCGPPE
;
A
#
# COMPACT_ATOMS: atom_id res chain seq x y z
N MET A 1 -16.14 -2.72 -9.70
CA MET A 1 -15.00 -3.36 -10.39
C MET A 1 -13.75 -3.15 -9.58
N SER A 2 -12.78 -4.07 -9.65
CA SER A 2 -11.49 -3.92 -8.99
C SER A 2 -10.63 -2.81 -9.63
N ARG A 3 -9.69 -2.26 -8.87
CA ARG A 3 -8.72 -1.26 -9.35
C ARG A 3 -7.33 -1.55 -8.83
N VAL A 4 -6.31 -1.16 -9.58
CA VAL A 4 -4.91 -1.24 -9.12
C VAL A 4 -4.68 -0.20 -8.03
N GLN A 5 -3.91 -0.55 -7.02
CA GLN A 5 -3.31 0.38 -6.08
C GLN A 5 -1.84 0.60 -6.42
N LEU A 6 -1.45 1.87 -6.44
CA LEU A 6 -0.06 2.31 -6.48
C LEU A 6 0.23 3.13 -5.23
N ALA A 7 1.04 2.58 -4.32
CA ALA A 7 1.52 3.31 -3.16
C ALA A 7 2.95 3.79 -3.40
N LEU A 8 3.17 5.10 -3.23
CA LEU A 8 4.46 5.76 -3.48
C LEU A 8 4.98 6.41 -2.21
N ASN A 9 6.28 6.29 -1.99
CA ASN A 9 6.99 7.16 -1.07
C ASN A 9 7.23 8.52 -1.75
N VAL A 10 6.95 9.61 -1.05
CA VAL A 10 7.15 10.98 -1.56
C VAL A 10 7.96 11.81 -0.56
N ASN A 11 8.84 12.68 -1.06
CA ASN A 11 9.66 13.52 -0.18
C ASN A 11 8.86 14.67 0.45
N ASP A 12 7.95 15.24 -0.33
CA ASP A 12 7.09 16.37 0.05
C ASP A 12 5.67 15.99 -0.36
N LEU A 13 4.82 15.78 0.63
CA LEU A 13 3.44 15.36 0.40
C LEU A 13 2.64 16.43 -0.34
N ASP A 14 2.82 17.69 0.02
CA ASP A 14 2.01 18.79 -0.51
C ASP A 14 2.35 19.06 -1.98
N ALA A 15 3.64 19.09 -2.32
CA ALA A 15 4.09 19.18 -3.70
C ALA A 15 3.59 17.99 -4.55
N SER A 16 3.55 16.79 -3.96
CA SER A 16 3.07 15.59 -4.64
C SER A 16 1.55 15.61 -4.85
N ILE A 17 0.78 16.05 -3.85
CA ILE A 17 -0.67 16.25 -3.97
C ILE A 17 -0.97 17.23 -5.11
N ASP A 18 -0.27 18.35 -5.18
CA ASP A 18 -0.45 19.34 -6.24
C ASP A 18 -0.18 18.77 -7.63
N PHE A 19 0.89 17.97 -7.75
CA PHE A 19 1.24 17.31 -9.00
C PHE A 19 0.17 16.30 -9.43
N TYR A 20 -0.19 15.35 -8.57
CA TYR A 20 -1.14 14.29 -8.90
C TYR A 20 -2.57 14.81 -9.09
N SER A 21 -2.94 15.89 -8.39
CA SER A 21 -4.22 16.56 -8.62
C SER A 21 -4.32 17.13 -10.03
N LYS A 22 -3.22 17.69 -10.57
CA LYS A 22 -3.16 18.18 -11.95
C LYS A 22 -3.12 17.04 -12.96
N LEU A 23 -2.35 16.00 -12.68
CA LEU A 23 -2.19 14.85 -13.59
C LEU A 23 -3.51 14.11 -13.81
N PHE A 24 -4.27 13.87 -12.75
CA PHE A 24 -5.52 13.10 -12.81
C PHE A 24 -6.79 13.96 -12.80
N GLY A 25 -6.66 15.28 -12.64
CA GLY A 25 -7.81 16.19 -12.64
C GLY A 25 -8.77 16.00 -11.47
N VAL A 26 -8.32 15.37 -10.37
CA VAL A 26 -9.13 15.08 -9.17
C VAL A 26 -8.37 15.45 -7.91
N GLN A 27 -9.07 15.87 -6.87
CA GLN A 27 -8.49 16.13 -5.56
C GLN A 27 -8.31 14.83 -4.75
N PRO A 28 -7.42 14.78 -3.74
CA PRO A 28 -7.29 13.61 -2.89
C PRO A 28 -8.61 13.29 -2.19
N ALA A 29 -8.99 12.02 -2.17
CA ALA A 29 -10.17 11.52 -1.47
C ALA A 29 -9.97 11.52 0.06
N LYS A 30 -8.72 11.38 0.51
CA LYS A 30 -8.36 11.49 1.93
C LYS A 30 -6.98 12.14 2.05
N ARG A 31 -6.85 13.05 3.02
CA ARG A 31 -5.57 13.66 3.43
C ARG A 31 -5.44 13.63 4.94
N LYS A 32 -4.26 13.26 5.43
CA LYS A 32 -3.82 13.26 6.83
C LYS A 32 -2.34 13.67 6.87
N PRO A 33 -1.77 14.05 8.03
CA PRO A 33 -0.33 14.29 8.12
C PRO A 33 0.47 13.08 7.60
N GLY A 34 1.40 13.31 6.67
CA GLY A 34 2.23 12.27 6.05
C GLY A 34 1.50 11.30 5.11
N TYR A 35 0.22 11.50 4.81
CA TYR A 35 -0.58 10.57 4.00
C TYR A 35 -1.62 11.27 3.13
N ALA A 36 -1.73 10.85 1.87
CA ALA A 36 -2.88 11.15 1.05
C ALA A 36 -3.26 9.96 0.16
N ASN A 37 -4.52 9.89 -0.25
CA ASN A 37 -4.91 8.98 -1.33
C ASN A 37 -5.90 9.63 -2.30
N PHE A 38 -5.88 9.14 -3.53
CA PHE A 38 -6.80 9.51 -4.60
C PHE A 38 -7.58 8.27 -5.03
N ALA A 39 -8.86 8.46 -5.31
CA ALA A 39 -9.70 7.50 -5.99
C ALA A 39 -9.97 8.03 -7.40
N ILE A 40 -9.34 7.41 -8.39
CA ILE A 40 -9.43 7.81 -9.80
C ILE A 40 -10.29 6.77 -10.51
N ASP A 41 -11.29 7.23 -11.26
CA ASP A 41 -12.26 6.34 -11.92
C ASP A 41 -11.85 5.97 -13.34
N SER A 42 -11.17 6.86 -14.06
CA SER A 42 -10.70 6.61 -15.43
C SER A 42 -9.29 7.19 -15.63
N PRO A 43 -8.23 6.34 -15.65
CA PRO A 43 -8.28 4.89 -15.43
C PRO A 43 -8.61 4.53 -13.96
N PRO A 44 -9.24 3.36 -13.69
CA PRO A 44 -9.47 2.89 -12.32
C PRO A 44 -8.16 2.72 -11.56
N LEU A 45 -7.88 3.62 -10.62
CA LEU A 45 -6.64 3.64 -9.85
C LEU A 45 -6.91 4.14 -8.43
N LYS A 46 -6.34 3.42 -7.46
CA LYS A 46 -6.13 3.89 -6.10
C LYS A 46 -4.69 4.37 -5.98
N LEU A 47 -4.46 5.68 -5.95
CA LEU A 47 -3.13 6.23 -5.71
C LEU A 47 -2.98 6.54 -4.22
N VAL A 48 -1.91 6.07 -3.59
CA VAL A 48 -1.58 6.34 -2.19
C VAL A 48 -0.22 7.01 -2.14
N LEU A 49 -0.13 8.14 -1.43
CA LEU A 49 1.10 8.89 -1.20
C LEU A 49 1.44 8.81 0.29
N LEU A 50 2.65 8.35 0.57
CA LEU A 50 3.22 8.21 1.91
C LEU A 50 4.43 9.13 1.99
N GLU A 51 4.39 10.12 2.87
CA GLU A 51 5.53 11.01 3.06
C GLU A 51 6.69 10.26 3.71
N ASN A 52 7.84 10.29 3.05
CA ASN A 52 9.07 9.66 3.49
C ASN A 52 10.26 10.53 3.03
N PRO A 53 10.58 11.60 3.79
CA PRO A 53 11.62 12.54 3.40
C PRO A 53 12.99 11.87 3.25
N GLY A 54 13.64 12.08 2.11
CA GLY A 54 14.92 11.46 1.75
C GLY A 54 14.79 10.17 0.93
N HIS A 55 13.61 9.55 0.89
CA HIS A 55 13.35 8.27 0.20
C HIS A 55 12.21 8.35 -0.83
N GLY A 56 11.79 9.56 -1.19
CA GLY A 56 10.73 9.82 -2.16
C GLY A 56 11.08 9.38 -3.60
N GLY A 57 10.05 9.13 -4.40
CA GLY A 57 10.18 8.67 -5.79
C GLY A 57 10.29 7.15 -5.94
N THR A 58 10.14 6.40 -4.85
CA THR A 58 10.18 4.94 -4.83
C THR A 58 8.78 4.34 -4.71
N ILE A 59 8.60 3.12 -5.22
CA ILE A 59 7.40 2.32 -4.94
C ILE A 59 7.46 1.89 -3.47
N ASN A 60 6.39 2.14 -2.73
CA ASN A 60 6.23 1.63 -1.38
C ASN A 60 5.70 0.18 -1.43
N HIS A 61 4.54 -0.01 -2.07
CA HIS A 61 3.96 -1.32 -2.39
C HIS A 61 2.90 -1.18 -3.49
N LEU A 62 2.41 -2.32 -3.98
CA LEU A 62 1.39 -2.43 -5.00
C LEU A 62 0.16 -3.14 -4.44
N GLY A 63 -0.98 -3.00 -5.12
CA GLY A 63 -2.13 -3.80 -4.74
C GLY A 63 -3.25 -3.87 -5.75
N VAL A 64 -4.25 -4.67 -5.40
CA VAL A 64 -5.52 -4.78 -6.11
C VAL A 64 -6.64 -4.57 -5.10
N GLN A 65 -7.33 -3.44 -5.21
CA GLN A 65 -8.52 -3.17 -4.42
C GLN A 65 -9.70 -3.89 -5.07
N VAL A 66 -10.25 -4.86 -4.35
CA VAL A 66 -11.43 -5.65 -4.73
C VAL A 66 -12.70 -5.12 -4.06
N GLU A 67 -13.86 -5.63 -4.45
CA GLU A 67 -15.15 -5.05 -4.04
C GLU A 67 -15.64 -5.54 -2.69
N SER A 68 -15.21 -6.72 -2.24
CA SER A 68 -15.77 -7.34 -1.04
C SER A 68 -14.80 -8.29 -0.34
N SER A 69 -15.10 -8.58 0.92
CA SER A 69 -14.36 -9.53 1.75
C SER A 69 -14.38 -10.94 1.16
N GLU A 70 -15.49 -11.35 0.54
CA GLU A 70 -15.59 -12.65 -0.12
C GLU A 70 -14.57 -12.79 -1.26
N GLN A 71 -14.30 -11.70 -2.00
CA GLN A 71 -13.26 -11.70 -3.02
C GLN A 71 -11.87 -11.81 -2.40
N VAL A 72 -11.60 -11.14 -1.27
CA VAL A 72 -10.32 -11.29 -0.54
C VAL A 72 -10.13 -12.73 -0.06
N HIS A 73 -11.15 -13.33 0.56
CA HIS A 73 -11.10 -14.71 1.05
C HIS A 73 -10.90 -15.73 -0.09
N ALA A 74 -11.53 -15.50 -1.25
CA ALA A 74 -11.30 -16.33 -2.43
C ALA A 74 -9.84 -16.26 -2.91
N GLU A 75 -9.24 -15.06 -2.90
CA GLU A 75 -7.84 -14.88 -3.26
C GLU A 75 -6.87 -15.47 -2.24
N ILE A 76 -7.20 -15.42 -0.93
CA ILE A 76 -6.44 -16.13 0.12
C ILE A 76 -6.38 -17.62 -0.18
N GLY A 77 -7.53 -18.26 -0.46
CA GLY A 77 -7.57 -19.68 -0.83
C GLY A 77 -6.72 -19.98 -2.05
N ARG A 78 -6.92 -19.22 -3.14
CA ARG A 78 -6.18 -19.40 -4.39
C ARG A 78 -4.66 -19.24 -4.23
N LEU A 79 -4.21 -18.24 -3.48
CA LEU A 79 -2.79 -17.96 -3.25
C LEU A 79 -2.14 -18.97 -2.30
N THR A 80 -2.89 -19.47 -1.32
CA THR A 80 -2.46 -20.57 -0.44
C THR A 80 -2.24 -21.85 -1.23
N ASP A 81 -3.19 -22.23 -2.08
CA ASP A 81 -3.09 -23.41 -2.95
C ASP A 81 -1.91 -23.31 -3.94
N ALA A 82 -1.55 -22.09 -4.32
CA ALA A 82 -0.40 -21.81 -5.18
C ALA A 82 0.95 -21.75 -4.42
N GLY A 83 0.97 -21.86 -3.09
CA GLY A 83 2.18 -21.74 -2.28
C GLY A 83 2.78 -20.33 -2.25
N MET A 84 1.97 -19.30 -2.53
CA MET A 84 2.40 -17.90 -2.60
C MET A 84 2.03 -17.08 -1.36
N PHE A 85 1.20 -17.66 -0.49
CA PHE A 85 0.66 -16.97 0.68
C PHE A 85 1.78 -16.58 1.66
N THR A 86 1.84 -15.29 2.02
CA THR A 86 2.75 -14.82 3.07
C THR A 86 2.00 -14.51 4.36
N GLU A 87 0.95 -13.69 4.29
CA GLU A 87 0.26 -13.15 5.49
C GLU A 87 -1.18 -12.72 5.15
N GLU A 88 -2.09 -12.88 6.12
CA GLU A 88 -3.46 -12.33 6.06
C GLU A 88 -3.71 -11.35 7.22
N GLU A 89 -4.46 -10.30 6.93
CA GLU A 89 -4.93 -9.31 7.89
C GLU A 89 -6.44 -9.15 7.70
N ILE A 90 -7.24 -9.79 8.55
CA ILE A 90 -8.71 -9.75 8.49
C ILE A 90 -9.25 -8.79 9.55
N GLY A 91 -10.14 -7.89 9.16
CA GLY A 91 -10.76 -6.88 10.02
C GLY A 91 -9.75 -5.95 10.70
N THR A 92 -8.55 -5.82 10.14
CA THR A 92 -7.46 -5.07 10.76
C THR A 92 -7.47 -3.63 10.27
N THR A 93 -7.18 -2.69 11.16
CA THR A 93 -6.98 -1.29 10.74
C THR A 93 -5.56 -1.12 10.28
N CYS A 94 -5.36 -0.83 8.99
CA CYS A 94 -4.07 -0.51 8.38
C CYS A 94 -4.14 0.93 7.87
N CYS A 95 -3.17 1.77 8.24
CA CYS A 95 -3.21 3.20 7.99
C CYS A 95 -4.52 3.80 8.52
N PHE A 96 -5.42 4.31 7.67
CA PHE A 96 -6.65 4.98 8.05
C PHE A 96 -7.89 4.24 7.55
N ALA A 97 -7.84 2.90 7.46
CA ALA A 97 -8.99 2.09 7.05
C ALA A 97 -8.95 0.72 7.74
N THR A 98 -10.13 0.21 8.09
CA THR A 98 -10.33 -1.20 8.43
C THR A 98 -10.47 -1.98 7.13
N GLN A 99 -9.68 -3.04 6.98
CA GLN A 99 -9.54 -3.79 5.73
C GLN A 99 -9.50 -5.29 6.00
N ASP A 100 -9.95 -6.05 5.02
CA ASP A 100 -9.53 -7.44 4.84
C ASP A 100 -8.48 -7.44 3.74
N LYS A 101 -7.37 -8.13 3.97
CA LYS A 101 -6.20 -8.08 3.10
C LYS A 101 -5.40 -9.37 3.15
N VAL A 102 -4.80 -9.71 2.02
CA VAL A 102 -3.74 -10.71 1.91
C VAL A 102 -2.52 -10.08 1.28
N TRP A 103 -1.35 -10.41 1.81
CA TRP A 103 -0.06 -10.02 1.26
C TRP A 103 0.58 -11.17 0.51
N VAL A 104 1.33 -10.83 -0.54
CA VAL A 104 2.34 -11.68 -1.16
C VAL A 104 3.58 -10.86 -1.46
N THR A 105 4.74 -11.52 -1.47
CA THR A 105 6.01 -10.89 -1.85
C THR A 105 6.48 -11.48 -3.18
N ALA A 106 6.74 -10.62 -4.15
CA ALA A 106 7.26 -11.03 -5.45
C ALA A 106 8.76 -11.36 -5.38
N PRO A 107 9.33 -12.03 -6.41
CA PRO A 107 10.73 -12.46 -6.40
C PRO A 107 11.75 -11.34 -6.16
N ASP A 108 11.46 -10.13 -6.65
CA ASP A 108 12.34 -8.96 -6.51
C ASP A 108 12.01 -8.08 -5.28
N ARG A 109 11.24 -8.66 -4.34
CA ARG A 109 10.86 -8.13 -3.02
C ARG A 109 9.78 -7.05 -3.01
N GLU A 110 9.22 -6.66 -4.15
CA GLU A 110 8.04 -5.79 -4.13
C GLU A 110 6.85 -6.53 -3.51
N LYS A 111 6.18 -5.84 -2.59
CA LYS A 111 5.01 -6.39 -1.89
C LYS A 111 3.73 -6.04 -2.63
N TRP A 112 2.83 -7.01 -2.67
CA TRP A 112 1.51 -6.89 -3.25
C TRP A 112 0.44 -7.20 -2.20
N GLU A 113 -0.57 -6.36 -2.12
CA GLU A 113 -1.78 -6.63 -1.35
C GLU A 113 -3.00 -6.85 -2.26
N ILE A 114 -3.86 -7.80 -1.90
CA ILE A 114 -5.23 -7.85 -2.42
C ILE A 114 -6.16 -7.59 -1.24
N TYR A 115 -6.99 -6.55 -1.35
CA TYR A 115 -7.73 -6.05 -0.20
C TYR A 115 -9.07 -5.44 -0.56
N THR A 116 -9.95 -5.32 0.44
CA THR A 116 -11.13 -4.45 0.39
C THR A 116 -11.13 -3.46 1.56
N VAL A 117 -11.78 -2.31 1.39
CA VAL A 117 -11.99 -1.33 2.47
C VAL A 117 -13.34 -1.59 3.10
N LEU A 118 -13.35 -1.90 4.40
CA LEU A 118 -14.56 -2.13 5.17
C LEU A 118 -15.09 -0.84 5.81
N ALA A 119 -14.19 -0.02 6.34
CA ALA A 119 -14.52 1.25 6.97
C ALA A 119 -13.33 2.20 6.93
N ASP A 120 -13.60 3.50 6.93
CA ASP A 120 -12.58 4.52 7.20
C ASP A 120 -12.24 4.53 8.70
N SER A 121 -10.96 4.68 9.01
CA SER A 121 -10.43 4.91 10.35
C SER A 121 -9.82 6.31 10.46
N GLU A 122 -10.02 6.95 11.60
CA GLU A 122 -9.39 8.22 11.96
C GLU A 122 -8.01 8.05 12.62
N THR A 123 -7.69 6.84 13.09
CA THR A 123 -6.42 6.49 13.74
C THR A 123 -5.52 5.70 12.80
N PHE A 124 -4.22 6.01 12.82
CA PHE A 124 -3.21 5.26 12.06
C PHE A 124 -3.03 3.87 12.65
N GLY A 125 -3.30 2.82 11.86
CA GLY A 125 -3.10 1.43 12.23
C GLY A 125 -1.69 0.94 11.95
N THR A 126 -1.21 0.00 12.76
CA THR A 126 0.08 -0.69 12.57
C THR A 126 -0.05 -1.75 11.49
N SER A 127 0.52 -1.50 10.30
CA SER A 127 0.86 -2.55 9.34
C SER A 127 2.15 -3.27 9.81
N PRO A 128 2.42 -4.52 9.40
CA PRO A 128 3.74 -5.13 9.64
C PRO A 128 4.82 -4.20 9.10
N GLU A 129 5.93 -4.04 9.83
CA GLU A 129 7.05 -3.16 9.48
C GLU A 129 7.39 -3.29 7.99
N LEU A 130 6.91 -2.32 7.22
CA LEU A 130 7.31 -2.11 5.83
C LEU A 130 8.63 -1.35 5.90
N LEU A 131 9.70 -2.11 6.10
CA LEU A 131 11.10 -1.73 5.98
C LEU A 131 11.54 -0.61 6.94
N ALA A 132 11.75 -0.98 8.21
CA ALA A 132 12.87 -0.42 8.96
C ALA A 132 14.15 -1.18 8.56
N GLU A 133 15.22 -0.43 8.38
CA GLU A 133 16.50 -0.84 7.81
C GLU A 133 17.18 -1.98 8.60
N ASP A 134 17.56 -3.06 7.92
CA ASP A 134 18.61 -3.97 8.41
C ASP A 134 19.95 -3.22 8.34
N ASN A 135 20.20 -2.35 9.31
CA ASN A 135 21.52 -1.81 9.58
C ASN A 135 22.28 -2.75 10.52
N ASP A 136 22.62 -3.95 10.03
CA ASP A 136 23.77 -4.69 10.52
C ASP A 136 24.27 -5.72 9.49
N CYS A 137 25.28 -5.32 8.71
CA CYS A 137 26.31 -6.23 8.21
C CYS A 137 27.54 -5.38 7.87
N THR A 138 28.31 -5.05 8.90
CA THR A 138 29.69 -4.59 8.73
C THR A 138 30.53 -5.75 8.19
N CYS A 139 30.68 -5.84 6.87
CA CYS A 139 31.75 -6.62 6.28
C CYS A 139 33.08 -5.91 6.53
N GLY A 140 33.77 -6.27 7.61
CA GLY A 140 35.19 -5.97 7.78
C GLY A 140 36.03 -6.68 6.71
N PRO A 141 37.14 -6.08 6.23
CA PRO A 141 38.00 -6.71 5.24
C PRO A 141 38.83 -7.85 5.86
N PRO A 142 39.23 -8.86 5.07
CA PRO A 142 40.07 -9.96 5.54
C PRO A 142 41.55 -9.53 5.67
N GLU A 143 42.17 -9.84 6.81
CA GLU A 143 43.62 -10.10 6.94
C GLU A 143 43.84 -11.59 7.28
#